data_AF-A0A9P0LN25-F1
#
_entry.id   AF-A0A9P0LN25-F1
#
_cell.length_a   1.000
_cell.length_b   1.000
_cell.length_c   1.000
_cell.angle_alpha   90.00
_cell.angle_beta   90.00
_cell.angle_gamma   90.00
#
_symmetry.space_group_name_H-M   'P 1'
#
loop_
_entity.id
_entity.type
_entity.pdbx_description
1 polymer ?
#
loop_
_entity_poly.entity_id
_entity_poly.type
_entity_poly.pdbx_seq_one_letter_code
_entity_poly.pdbx_strand_id
1 'polypeptide(L)'
;MYTCNFFRNIQQNVLEVIEDKLRVYRALKVNMEVFGQYVLQSKDVVDIKSFDTTDTVIDMGVDLSNVYKQFTDEIISQSSEFEEKDSGWATKTILFAEVNINKFSPFGGSSFIKLPHFIEKKKAIINVQNKDEYCFAWAVTSALMPAHAHPAQTSSYLHFSTILNVNEVVKFAFYRGETASKKFITELEADLKFLYFKYMKDVTPIIPSTSDEQNEFDIATICNICEKSFSGEDI
;
A
#
# COMPACT_ATOMS: atom_id res chain seq x y z
N MET A 1 1.53 -17.70 36.08
CA MET A 1 1.96 -19.01 35.52
C MET A 1 0.93 -19.62 34.56
N TYR A 2 -0.37 -19.53 34.85
CA TYR A 2 -1.46 -20.08 34.00
C TYR A 2 -1.61 -19.37 32.64
N THR A 3 -1.49 -18.05 32.60
CA THR A 3 -1.66 -17.22 31.38
C THR A 3 -0.61 -17.54 30.32
N CYS A 4 0.67 -17.64 30.69
CA CYS A 4 1.76 -17.99 29.77
C CYS A 4 1.64 -19.42 29.22
N ASN A 5 0.95 -20.33 29.92
CA ASN A 5 0.74 -21.69 29.44
C ASN A 5 -0.39 -21.73 28.40
N PHE A 6 -1.47 -20.99 28.64
CA PHE A 6 -2.57 -20.85 27.70
C PHE A 6 -2.08 -20.33 26.34
N PHE A 7 -1.32 -19.23 26.32
CA PHE A 7 -0.80 -18.66 25.07
C PHE A 7 0.16 -19.59 24.34
N ARG A 8 1.00 -20.35 25.05
CA ARG A 8 1.85 -21.36 24.39
C ARG A 8 1.03 -22.49 23.76
N ASN A 9 -0.06 -22.90 24.40
CA ASN A 9 -0.90 -24.00 23.94
C ASN A 9 -1.71 -23.65 22.68
N ILE A 10 -2.16 -22.40 22.54
CA ILE A 10 -2.99 -21.99 21.40
C ILE A 10 -2.16 -21.43 20.22
N GLN A 11 -0.87 -21.11 20.45
CA GLN A 11 -0.02 -20.43 19.47
C GLN A 11 -0.08 -21.08 18.09
N GLN A 12 0.14 -22.38 18.01
CA GLN A 12 0.18 -23.09 16.73
C GLN A 12 -1.16 -23.00 15.98
N ASN A 13 -2.28 -23.19 16.68
CA ASN A 13 -3.61 -23.12 16.09
C ASN A 13 -3.92 -21.71 15.57
N VAL A 14 -3.52 -20.67 16.31
CA VAL A 14 -3.71 -19.27 15.88
C VAL A 14 -2.91 -18.98 14.61
N LEU A 15 -1.64 -19.39 14.58
CA LEU A 15 -0.76 -19.21 13.42
C LEU A 15 -1.31 -19.93 12.18
N GLU A 16 -1.75 -21.18 12.33
CA GLU A 16 -2.31 -21.98 11.22
C GLU A 16 -3.57 -21.33 10.63
N VAL A 17 -4.51 -20.89 11.47
CA VAL A 17 -5.75 -20.25 11.00
C VAL A 17 -5.45 -18.94 10.26
N ILE A 18 -4.50 -18.15 10.77
CA ILE A 18 -4.09 -16.90 10.11
C ILE A 18 -3.39 -17.20 8.77
N GLU A 19 -2.47 -18.17 8.74
CA GLU A 19 -1.71 -18.54 7.55
C GLU A 19 -2.64 -19.06 6.43
N ASP A 20 -3.61 -19.90 6.77
CA ASP A 20 -4.59 -20.43 5.82
C ASP A 20 -5.42 -19.31 5.16
N LYS A 21 -5.82 -18.30 5.93
CA LYS A 21 -6.56 -17.15 5.39
C LYS A 21 -5.66 -16.20 4.60
N LEU A 22 -4.39 -16.07 4.99
CA LEU A 22 -3.41 -15.26 4.25
C LEU A 22 -3.15 -15.83 2.86
N ARG A 23 -3.05 -17.16 2.72
CA ARG A 23 -2.89 -17.84 1.43
C ARG A 23 -4.03 -17.54 0.45
N VAL A 24 -5.26 -17.32 0.96
CA VAL A 24 -6.44 -17.01 0.15
C VAL A 24 -6.53 -15.52 -0.20
N TYR A 25 -6.38 -14.64 0.80
CA TYR A 25 -6.71 -13.22 0.66
C TYR A 25 -5.49 -12.31 0.45
N ARG A 26 -4.27 -12.83 0.58
CA ARG A 26 -2.96 -12.13 0.51
C ARG A 26 -2.70 -11.08 1.57
N ALA A 27 -3.74 -10.39 2.05
CA ALA A 27 -3.67 -9.46 3.16
C ALA A 27 -4.92 -9.55 4.05
N LEU A 28 -4.70 -9.43 5.36
CA LEU A 28 -5.73 -9.54 6.39
C LEU A 28 -5.60 -8.38 7.37
N LYS A 29 -6.70 -8.07 8.05
CA LYS A 29 -6.76 -7.22 9.23
C LYS A 29 -7.19 -8.11 10.39
N VAL A 30 -6.29 -8.31 11.34
CA VAL A 30 -6.41 -9.31 12.41
C VAL A 30 -6.28 -8.65 13.76
N ASN A 31 -7.10 -9.08 14.72
CA ASN A 31 -6.90 -8.83 16.15
C ASN A 31 -7.21 -10.10 16.95
N MET A 32 -6.88 -10.08 18.24
CA MET A 32 -7.15 -11.17 19.17
C MET A 32 -7.81 -10.63 20.43
N GLU A 33 -8.80 -11.34 20.95
CA GLU A 33 -9.47 -11.04 22.22
C GLU A 33 -9.40 -12.27 23.13
N VAL A 34 -9.08 -12.07 24.42
CA VAL A 34 -8.95 -13.16 25.40
C VAL A 34 -9.92 -12.95 26.54
N PHE A 35 -10.69 -13.99 26.83
CA PHE A 35 -11.70 -14.01 27.88
C PHE A 35 -11.19 -14.78 29.09
N GLY A 36 -11.32 -14.21 30.29
CA GLY A 36 -10.92 -14.82 31.55
C GLY A 36 -11.93 -14.60 32.67
N GLN A 37 -11.96 -15.52 33.62
CA GLN A 37 -12.64 -15.30 34.90
C GLN A 37 -11.71 -14.56 35.85
N TYR A 38 -12.22 -13.50 36.45
CA TYR A 38 -11.54 -12.69 37.45
C TYR A 38 -12.32 -12.77 38.76
N VAL A 39 -11.61 -12.75 39.88
CA VAL A 39 -12.22 -12.76 41.22
C VAL A 39 -11.84 -11.50 41.99
N LEU A 40 -12.84 -10.83 42.55
CA LEU A 40 -12.67 -9.72 43.48
C LEU A 40 -12.68 -10.28 44.90
N GLN A 41 -11.50 -10.51 45.47
CA GLN A 41 -11.36 -11.20 46.76
C GLN A 41 -12.08 -10.48 47.91
N SER A 42 -12.17 -9.15 47.86
CA SER A 42 -12.81 -8.35 48.91
C SER A 42 -14.34 -8.51 48.99
N LYS A 43 -14.97 -8.96 47.90
CA LYS A 43 -16.44 -9.11 47.80
C LYS A 43 -16.89 -10.52 47.44
N ASP A 44 -15.95 -11.45 47.26
CA ASP A 44 -16.17 -12.82 46.76
C ASP A 44 -17.01 -12.85 45.46
N VAL A 45 -16.77 -11.87 44.59
CA VAL A 45 -17.45 -11.76 43.30
C VAL A 45 -16.56 -12.34 42.22
N VAL A 46 -17.13 -13.20 41.36
CA VAL A 46 -16.49 -13.70 40.14
C VAL A 46 -17.18 -13.07 38.95
N ASP A 47 -16.39 -12.57 37.99
CA ASP A 47 -16.90 -11.98 36.75
C ASP A 47 -16.02 -12.38 35.57
N ILE A 48 -16.56 -12.29 34.36
CA ILE A 48 -15.83 -12.52 33.11
C ILE A 48 -15.36 -11.18 32.57
N LYS A 49 -14.06 -11.08 32.31
CA LYS A 49 -13.45 -9.91 31.65
C LYS A 49 -12.77 -10.36 30.36
N SER A 50 -12.69 -9.44 29.41
CA SER A 50 -11.96 -9.62 28.17
C SER A 50 -11.04 -8.46 27.86
N PHE A 51 -9.98 -8.76 27.10
CA PHE A 51 -8.98 -7.81 26.64
C PHE A 51 -8.66 -8.11 25.19
N ASP A 52 -8.73 -7.10 24.34
CA ASP A 52 -8.53 -7.19 22.90
C ASP A 52 -7.29 -6.41 22.45
N THR A 53 -6.68 -6.86 21.37
CA THR A 53 -5.54 -6.17 20.76
C THR A 53 -6.02 -5.14 19.74
N THR A 54 -5.18 -4.16 19.48
CA THR A 54 -5.37 -3.30 18.32
C THR A 54 -5.37 -4.10 17.00
N ASP A 55 -6.21 -3.64 16.07
CA ASP A 55 -6.27 -4.18 14.72
C ASP A 55 -4.93 -4.04 13.98
N THR A 56 -4.38 -5.16 13.52
CA THR A 56 -3.11 -5.20 12.78
C THR A 56 -3.31 -5.71 11.36
N VAL A 57 -2.79 -4.97 10.38
CA VAL A 57 -2.78 -5.39 8.98
C VAL A 57 -1.56 -6.27 8.70
N ILE A 58 -1.79 -7.51 8.26
CA ILE A 58 -0.76 -8.50 7.95
C ILE A 58 -0.86 -8.95 6.49
N ASP A 59 0.24 -9.45 5.93
CA ASP A 59 0.31 -10.07 4.60
C ASP A 59 1.30 -11.23 4.55
N MET A 60 1.52 -11.77 3.35
CA MET A 60 2.41 -12.91 3.09
C MET A 60 3.88 -12.69 3.51
N GLY A 61 4.34 -11.45 3.70
CA GLY A 61 5.73 -11.14 4.03
C GLY A 61 5.99 -10.93 5.53
N VAL A 62 4.95 -10.99 6.36
CA VAL A 62 5.05 -10.73 7.80
C VAL A 62 5.47 -11.97 8.58
N ASP A 63 6.34 -11.78 9.58
CA ASP A 63 6.61 -12.81 10.60
C ASP A 63 5.41 -12.94 11.54
N LEU A 64 4.60 -13.97 11.32
CA LEU A 64 3.41 -14.27 12.12
C LEU A 64 3.74 -14.61 13.58
N SER A 65 4.92 -15.17 13.86
CA SER A 65 5.33 -15.47 15.24
C SER A 65 5.56 -14.18 16.01
N ASN A 66 6.15 -13.18 15.37
CA ASN A 66 6.33 -11.87 15.98
C ASN A 66 4.99 -11.13 16.18
N VAL A 67 4.06 -11.22 15.22
CA VAL A 67 2.71 -10.66 15.38
C VAL A 67 1.99 -11.32 16.56
N TYR A 68 2.03 -12.65 16.65
CA TYR A 68 1.43 -13.37 17.77
C TYR A 68 2.03 -12.95 19.11
N LYS A 69 3.36 -12.80 19.18
CA LYS A 69 4.04 -12.31 20.37
C LYS A 69 3.54 -10.92 20.78
N GLN A 70 3.42 -9.99 19.81
CA GLN A 70 2.89 -8.64 20.07
C GLN A 70 1.48 -8.69 20.66
N PHE A 71 0.60 -9.52 20.10
CA PHE A 71 -0.75 -9.71 20.63
C PHE A 71 -0.74 -10.24 22.06
N THR A 72 0.09 -11.25 22.35
CA THR A 72 0.18 -11.79 23.71
C THR A 72 0.76 -10.79 24.71
N ASP A 73 1.77 -10.01 24.31
CA ASP A 73 2.38 -8.99 25.17
C ASP A 73 1.38 -7.88 25.51
N GLU A 74 0.59 -7.44 24.53
CA GLU A 74 -0.46 -6.42 24.69
C GLU A 74 -1.54 -6.88 25.67
N ILE A 75 -2.08 -8.09 25.48
CA ILE A 75 -3.12 -8.67 26.37
C ILE A 75 -2.58 -8.88 27.79
N ILE A 76 -1.35 -9.37 27.93
CA ILE A 76 -0.71 -9.54 29.24
C ILE A 76 -0.55 -8.18 29.93
N SER A 77 -0.12 -7.15 29.20
CA SER A 77 -0.02 -5.79 29.75
C SER A 77 -1.37 -5.27 30.24
N GLN A 78 -2.42 -5.38 29.42
CA GLN A 78 -3.75 -4.92 29.79
C GLN A 78 -4.31 -5.67 31.01
N SER A 79 -4.13 -7.00 31.06
CA SER A 79 -4.56 -7.81 32.19
C SER A 79 -3.81 -7.45 33.47
N SER A 80 -2.49 -7.25 33.41
CA SER A 80 -1.68 -6.87 34.58
C SER A 80 -2.07 -5.49 35.10
N GLU A 81 -2.26 -4.51 34.21
CA GLU A 81 -2.72 -3.18 34.59
C GLU A 81 -4.11 -3.20 35.25
N PHE A 82 -5.00 -4.09 34.80
CA PHE A 82 -6.30 -4.29 35.41
C PHE A 82 -6.21 -4.87 36.83
N GLU A 83 -5.25 -5.75 37.10
CA GLU A 83 -5.00 -6.30 38.45
C GLU A 83 -4.34 -5.29 39.39
N GLU A 84 -3.36 -4.52 38.90
CA GLU A 84 -2.51 -3.65 39.73
C GLU A 84 -3.16 -2.31 40.13
N LYS A 85 -4.06 -1.75 39.31
CA LYS A 85 -4.65 -0.41 39.53
C LYS A 85 -5.84 -0.40 40.50
N ASP A 86 -5.66 -0.90 41.73
CA ASP A 86 -6.63 -0.85 42.85
C ASP A 86 -7.99 -1.54 42.62
N SER A 87 -8.12 -2.32 41.55
CA SER A 87 -9.39 -2.97 41.21
C SER A 87 -9.75 -4.10 42.18
N GLY A 88 -8.73 -4.69 42.84
CA GLY A 88 -8.85 -5.84 43.73
C GLY A 88 -9.17 -7.16 43.01
N TRP A 89 -9.21 -7.13 41.67
CA TRP A 89 -9.45 -8.30 40.85
C TRP A 89 -8.15 -9.06 40.62
N ALA A 90 -8.24 -10.40 40.67
CA ALA A 90 -7.16 -11.29 40.32
C ALA A 90 -7.64 -12.28 39.24
N THR A 91 -6.80 -12.56 38.25
CA THR A 91 -7.11 -13.60 37.25
C THR A 91 -7.26 -14.96 37.94
N LYS A 92 -8.41 -15.60 37.75
CA LYS A 92 -8.69 -16.96 38.23
C LYS A 92 -8.36 -18.00 37.17
N THR A 93 -8.90 -17.85 35.97
CA THR A 93 -8.63 -18.76 34.84
C THR A 93 -8.87 -18.06 33.51
N ILE A 94 -8.11 -18.45 32.49
CA ILE A 94 -8.42 -18.07 31.10
C ILE A 94 -9.44 -19.07 30.55
N LEU A 95 -10.45 -18.58 29.85
CA LEU A 95 -11.55 -19.36 29.30
C LEU A 95 -11.25 -19.75 27.85
N PHE A 96 -11.10 -18.75 26.97
CA PHE A 96 -10.83 -18.94 25.55
C PHE A 96 -10.26 -17.66 24.93
N ALA A 97 -9.81 -17.77 23.69
CA ALA A 97 -9.37 -16.65 22.87
C ALA A 97 -10.14 -16.67 21.56
N GLU A 98 -10.49 -15.49 21.06
CA GLU A 98 -11.07 -15.27 19.74
C GLU A 98 -10.03 -14.56 18.88
N VAL A 99 -9.88 -15.00 17.63
CA VAL A 99 -9.03 -14.36 16.64
C VAL A 99 -9.94 -13.82 15.55
N ASN A 100 -10.10 -12.50 15.47
CA ASN A 100 -10.94 -11.91 14.44
C ASN A 100 -10.10 -11.67 13.20
N ILE A 101 -10.54 -12.23 12.06
CA ILE A 101 -9.82 -12.15 10.79
C ILE A 101 -10.73 -11.53 9.75
N ASN A 102 -10.36 -10.33 9.31
CA ASN A 102 -11.05 -9.61 8.25
C ASN A 102 -10.20 -9.58 6.99
N LYS A 103 -10.83 -9.74 5.82
CA LYS A 103 -10.16 -9.52 4.53
C LYS A 103 -9.71 -8.06 4.46
N PHE A 104 -8.41 -7.83 4.26
CA PHE A 104 -7.89 -6.49 4.01
C PHE A 104 -7.55 -6.36 2.53
N SER A 105 -8.24 -5.47 1.83
CA SER A 105 -7.88 -5.10 0.46
C SER A 105 -7.14 -3.78 0.53
N PRO A 106 -5.80 -3.77 0.54
CA PRO A 106 -5.06 -2.53 0.36
C PRO A 106 -5.55 -1.90 -0.94
N PHE A 107 -5.57 -0.56 -1.03
CA PHE A 107 -5.86 0.12 -2.29
C PHE A 107 -4.94 -0.48 -3.36
N GLY A 108 -5.53 -1.29 -4.25
CA GLY A 108 -4.78 -1.97 -5.28
C GLY A 108 -4.21 -0.93 -6.24
N GLY A 109 -2.97 -1.10 -6.65
CA GLY A 109 -2.60 -0.66 -7.99
C GLY A 109 -3.56 -1.32 -8.97
N SER A 110 -4.05 -0.56 -9.94
CA SER A 110 -4.81 -1.10 -11.06
C SER A 110 -3.94 -1.01 -12.31
N SER A 111 -4.47 -1.51 -13.42
CA SER A 111 -4.00 -1.14 -14.75
C SER A 111 -4.30 0.36 -15.01
N PHE A 112 -4.64 0.75 -16.23
CA PHE A 112 -5.00 2.14 -16.54
C PHE A 112 -5.95 2.78 -15.51
N ILE A 113 -5.49 3.86 -14.88
CA ILE A 113 -6.30 4.75 -14.05
C ILE A 113 -6.49 6.05 -14.83
N LYS A 114 -7.74 6.45 -15.04
CA LYS A 114 -8.04 7.70 -15.76
C LYS A 114 -7.48 8.89 -14.98
N LEU A 115 -6.78 9.79 -15.67
CA LEU A 115 -6.29 11.03 -15.07
C LEU A 115 -7.46 11.89 -14.58
N PRO A 116 -7.28 12.65 -13.50
CA PRO A 116 -8.17 13.76 -13.18
C PRO A 116 -8.33 14.69 -14.38
N HIS A 117 -9.56 15.16 -14.61
CA HIS A 117 -9.93 15.96 -15.80
C HIS A 117 -9.01 17.17 -16.05
N PHE A 118 -8.59 17.86 -14.99
CA PHE A 118 -7.70 19.02 -15.09
C PHE A 118 -6.27 18.66 -15.55
N ILE A 119 -5.82 17.42 -15.37
CA ILE A 119 -4.53 16.94 -15.87
C ILE A 119 -4.69 16.43 -17.30
N GLU A 120 -5.76 15.67 -17.57
CA GLU A 120 -6.08 15.15 -18.91
C GLU A 120 -6.15 16.29 -19.95
N LYS A 121 -6.80 17.41 -19.58
CA LYS A 121 -6.93 18.59 -20.46
C LYS A 121 -5.62 19.25 -20.84
N LYS A 122 -4.60 19.17 -19.98
CA LYS A 122 -3.29 19.75 -20.28
C LYS A 122 -2.59 19.05 -21.44
N LYS A 123 -2.98 17.81 -21.77
CA LYS A 123 -2.33 16.95 -22.77
C LYS A 123 -0.80 16.80 -22.59
N ALA A 124 -0.28 17.17 -21.42
CA ALA A 124 1.14 17.17 -21.09
C ALA A 124 1.64 15.81 -20.59
N ILE A 125 0.72 14.86 -20.35
CA ILE A 125 1.01 13.53 -19.86
C ILE A 125 0.43 12.51 -20.82
N ILE A 126 1.28 11.61 -21.31
CA ILE A 126 0.83 10.41 -22.01
C ILE A 126 0.44 9.38 -20.94
N ASN A 127 -0.87 9.13 -20.79
CA ASN A 127 -1.38 8.09 -19.90
C ASN A 127 -1.77 6.84 -20.71
N VAL A 128 -0.82 5.93 -20.87
CA VAL A 128 -1.00 4.71 -21.68
C VAL A 128 -2.07 3.81 -21.06
N GLN A 129 -3.03 3.41 -21.89
CA GLN A 129 -4.22 2.62 -21.52
C GLN A 129 -3.92 1.12 -21.54
N ASN A 130 -3.17 0.64 -20.56
CA ASN A 130 -2.87 -0.78 -20.41
C ASN A 130 -3.97 -1.54 -19.65
N LYS A 131 -4.07 -2.85 -19.89
CA LYS A 131 -4.98 -3.79 -19.19
C LYS A 131 -4.22 -4.83 -18.34
N ASP A 132 -2.91 -4.78 -18.37
CA ASP A 132 -2.00 -5.67 -17.65
C ASP A 132 -1.44 -4.96 -16.40
N GLU A 133 -0.53 -5.64 -15.70
CA GLU A 133 0.14 -5.13 -14.49
C GLU A 133 1.43 -4.34 -14.80
N TYR A 134 1.68 -3.98 -16.07
CA TYR A 134 2.95 -3.41 -16.53
C TYR A 134 2.86 -1.91 -16.87
N CYS A 135 2.02 -1.15 -16.15
CA CYS A 135 1.80 0.28 -16.40
C CYS A 135 3.11 1.10 -16.38
N PHE A 136 4.03 0.78 -15.47
CA PHE A 136 5.35 1.42 -15.43
C PHE A 136 6.19 1.13 -16.68
N ALA A 137 6.22 -0.13 -17.15
CA ALA A 137 6.96 -0.48 -18.36
C ALA A 137 6.37 0.22 -19.59
N TRP A 138 5.04 0.26 -19.71
CA TRP A 138 4.36 1.01 -20.77
C TRP A 138 4.65 2.52 -20.72
N ALA A 139 4.68 3.12 -19.53
CA ALA A 139 5.04 4.53 -19.37
C ALA A 139 6.47 4.82 -19.85
N VAL A 140 7.45 4.00 -19.44
CA VAL A 140 8.84 4.12 -19.90
C VAL A 140 8.96 3.93 -21.40
N THR A 141 8.31 2.89 -21.96
CA THR A 141 8.29 2.65 -23.41
C THR A 141 7.72 3.84 -24.18
N SER A 142 6.65 4.47 -23.68
CA SER A 142 6.04 5.64 -24.34
C SER A 142 6.95 6.86 -24.38
N ALA A 143 7.84 7.00 -23.38
CA ALA A 143 8.84 8.06 -23.34
C ALA A 143 10.04 7.76 -24.26
N LEU A 144 10.46 6.50 -24.33
CA LEU A 144 11.59 6.07 -25.17
C LEU A 144 11.24 6.02 -26.67
N MET A 145 10.00 5.70 -27.00
CA MET A 145 9.51 5.67 -28.38
C MET A 145 8.19 6.43 -28.52
N PRO A 146 8.23 7.77 -28.55
CA PRO A 146 7.03 8.58 -28.66
C PRO A 146 6.22 8.24 -29.92
N ALA A 147 4.94 7.96 -29.74
CA ALA A 147 4.01 7.71 -30.84
C ALA A 147 3.43 9.04 -31.34
N HIS A 148 3.38 9.23 -32.66
CA HIS A 148 2.79 10.41 -33.28
C HIS A 148 1.25 10.38 -33.30
N ALA A 149 0.66 9.18 -33.37
CA ALA A 149 -0.78 8.98 -33.40
C ALA A 149 -1.23 8.12 -32.22
N HIS A 150 -2.33 8.51 -31.59
CA HIS A 150 -2.95 7.78 -30.49
C HIS A 150 -1.97 7.34 -29.38
N PRO A 151 -1.16 8.25 -28.80
CA PRO A 151 -0.13 7.90 -27.81
C PRO A 151 -0.70 7.29 -26.51
N ALA A 152 -2.00 7.40 -26.26
CA ALA A 152 -2.62 6.71 -25.14
C ALA A 152 -2.81 5.20 -25.36
N GLN A 153 -2.68 4.66 -26.57
CA GLN A 153 -2.95 3.24 -26.86
C GLN A 153 -1.68 2.40 -26.77
N THR A 154 -1.76 1.23 -26.13
CA THR A 154 -0.63 0.28 -26.08
C THR A 154 -0.21 -0.19 -27.48
N SER A 155 -1.15 -0.31 -28.42
CA SER A 155 -0.88 -0.70 -29.81
C SER A 155 -0.06 0.32 -30.61
N SER A 156 0.07 1.55 -30.12
CA SER A 156 0.90 2.59 -30.75
C SER A 156 2.40 2.39 -30.50
N TYR A 157 2.76 1.41 -29.65
CA TYR A 157 4.12 1.12 -29.25
C TYR A 157 4.47 -0.34 -29.53
N LEU A 158 5.77 -0.62 -29.72
CA LEU A 158 6.24 -2.00 -29.61
C LEU A 158 6.02 -2.50 -28.17
N HIS A 159 5.83 -3.80 -28.03
CA HIS A 159 5.67 -4.41 -26.71
C HIS A 159 6.88 -4.10 -25.84
N PHE A 160 6.66 -3.64 -24.59
CA PHE A 160 7.75 -3.14 -23.73
C PHE A 160 8.91 -4.12 -23.58
N SER A 161 8.66 -5.44 -23.62
CA SER A 161 9.69 -6.47 -23.49
C SER A 161 10.70 -6.51 -24.63
N THR A 162 10.42 -5.88 -25.78
CA THR A 162 11.39 -5.78 -26.88
C THR A 162 12.40 -4.67 -26.67
N ILE A 163 12.13 -3.75 -25.74
CA ILE A 163 12.93 -2.55 -25.49
C ILE A 163 13.54 -2.60 -24.08
N LEU A 164 12.77 -3.11 -23.11
CA LEU A 164 13.10 -3.11 -21.69
C LEU A 164 13.30 -4.53 -21.19
N ASN A 165 14.38 -4.73 -20.44
CA ASN A 165 14.47 -5.85 -19.52
C ASN A 165 13.67 -5.52 -18.25
N VAL A 166 12.41 -5.94 -18.20
CA VAL A 166 11.47 -5.58 -17.11
C VAL A 166 11.99 -6.00 -15.73
N ASN A 167 12.71 -7.12 -15.62
CA ASN A 167 13.24 -7.59 -14.34
C ASN A 167 14.40 -6.73 -13.82
N GLU A 168 15.07 -5.97 -14.69
CA GLU A 168 16.09 -4.99 -14.29
C GLU A 168 15.51 -3.62 -13.98
N VAL A 169 14.45 -3.24 -14.71
CA VAL A 169 13.82 -1.91 -14.66
C VAL A 169 12.77 -1.81 -13.56
N VAL A 170 12.07 -2.91 -13.28
CA VAL A 170 11.01 -2.99 -12.27
C VAL A 170 11.42 -4.05 -11.26
N LYS A 171 12.15 -3.62 -10.24
CA LYS A 171 12.44 -4.48 -9.10
C LYS A 171 11.26 -4.41 -8.14
N PHE A 172 10.41 -5.42 -8.19
CA PHE A 172 9.36 -5.56 -7.18
C PHE A 172 10.02 -5.74 -5.81
N ALA A 173 9.97 -4.67 -5.03
CA ALA A 173 10.43 -4.64 -3.66
C ALA A 173 9.23 -4.44 -2.73
N PHE A 174 9.21 -5.22 -1.66
CA PHE A 174 8.19 -5.09 -0.63
C PHE A 174 8.82 -4.48 0.62
N TYR A 175 8.26 -3.37 1.10
CA TYR A 175 8.72 -2.74 2.33
C TYR A 175 7.53 -2.30 3.19
N ARG A 176 7.56 -2.73 4.46
CA ARG A 176 6.63 -2.29 5.50
C ARG A 176 7.42 -1.75 6.67
N GLY A 177 7.02 -0.58 7.15
CA GLY A 177 7.64 0.13 8.25
C GLY A 177 7.09 1.55 8.31
N GLU A 178 7.29 2.24 9.43
CA GLU A 178 6.84 3.63 9.62
C GLU A 178 7.33 4.59 8.50
N THR A 179 8.44 4.23 7.86
CA THR A 179 9.06 5.02 6.77
C THR A 179 8.70 4.51 5.37
N ALA A 180 7.63 3.74 5.21
CA ALA A 180 7.29 3.10 3.92
C ALA A 180 7.20 4.09 2.76
N SER A 181 6.55 5.25 2.96
CA SER A 181 6.48 6.29 1.95
C SER A 181 7.87 6.83 1.57
N LYS A 182 8.76 7.03 2.56
CA LYS A 182 10.13 7.51 2.31
C LYS A 182 10.91 6.47 1.50
N LYS A 183 10.83 5.20 1.91
CA LYS A 183 11.48 4.09 1.22
C LYS A 183 10.98 3.96 -0.22
N PHE A 184 9.66 4.05 -0.43
CA PHE A 184 9.07 4.04 -1.78
C PHE A 184 9.65 5.15 -2.68
N ILE A 185 9.70 6.39 -2.19
CA ILE A 185 10.29 7.51 -2.96
C ILE A 185 11.77 7.27 -3.24
N THR A 186 12.54 6.81 -2.26
CA THR A 186 13.98 6.52 -2.45
C THR A 186 14.23 5.43 -3.49
N GLU A 187 13.46 4.34 -3.48
CA GLU A 187 13.58 3.29 -4.51
C GLU A 187 13.15 3.81 -5.88
N LEU A 188 12.06 4.58 -5.95
CA LEU A 188 11.60 5.18 -7.20
C LEU A 188 12.66 6.12 -7.81
N GLU A 189 13.32 6.95 -7.00
CA GLU A 189 14.43 7.79 -7.45
C GLU A 189 15.63 6.97 -7.96
N ALA A 190 15.91 5.82 -7.36
CA ALA A 190 16.97 4.93 -7.81
C ALA A 190 16.63 4.31 -9.18
N ASP A 191 15.39 3.86 -9.37
CA ASP A 191 14.89 3.33 -10.64
C ASP A 191 14.92 4.41 -11.74
N LEU A 192 14.50 5.64 -11.42
CA LEU A 192 14.57 6.77 -12.34
C LEU A 192 16.01 7.10 -12.76
N LYS A 193 16.96 7.11 -11.82
CA LYS A 193 18.39 7.32 -12.14
C LYS A 193 18.91 6.22 -13.05
N PHE A 194 18.58 4.96 -12.76
CA PHE A 194 18.96 3.82 -13.59
C PHE A 194 18.42 3.97 -15.01
N LEU A 195 17.12 4.25 -15.16
CA LEU A 195 16.48 4.48 -16.45
C LEU A 195 17.12 5.63 -17.22
N TYR A 196 17.37 6.75 -16.55
CA TYR A 196 18.02 7.91 -17.15
C TYR A 196 19.39 7.55 -17.71
N PHE A 197 20.28 6.98 -16.88
CA PHE A 197 21.64 6.66 -17.32
C PHE A 197 21.71 5.57 -18.37
N LYS A 198 20.75 4.62 -18.36
CA LYS A 198 20.74 3.50 -19.29
C LYS A 198 20.11 3.83 -20.64
N TYR A 199 19.05 4.64 -20.67
CA TYR A 199 18.23 4.83 -21.87
C TYR A 199 18.04 6.29 -22.31
N MET A 200 18.20 7.28 -21.42
CA MET A 200 17.85 8.69 -21.71
C MET A 200 19.02 9.68 -21.54
N LYS A 201 20.23 9.19 -21.25
CA LYS A 201 21.42 10.03 -21.02
C LYS A 201 21.82 10.81 -22.27
N ASP A 202 21.59 10.23 -23.44
CA ASP A 202 21.92 10.85 -24.70
C ASP A 202 20.91 11.95 -25.01
N VAL A 203 21.41 13.20 -25.05
CA VAL A 203 20.58 14.38 -25.24
C VAL A 203 19.89 14.30 -26.59
N THR A 204 18.56 14.16 -26.57
CA THR A 204 17.76 14.31 -27.78
C THR A 204 17.55 15.81 -28.03
N PRO A 205 17.85 16.34 -29.23
CA PRO A 205 17.57 17.73 -29.55
C PRO A 205 16.09 18.04 -29.33
N ILE A 206 15.78 19.21 -28.75
CA ILE A 206 14.41 19.73 -28.73
C ILE A 206 13.92 19.81 -30.18
N ILE A 207 12.83 19.13 -30.47
CA ILE A 207 12.13 19.27 -31.75
C ILE A 207 11.46 20.65 -31.72
N PRO A 208 11.77 21.55 -32.66
CA PRO A 208 11.07 22.83 -32.76
C PRO A 208 9.57 22.61 -32.96
N SER A 209 8.74 23.43 -32.32
CA SER A 209 7.30 23.45 -32.57
C SER A 209 7.03 23.62 -34.07
N THR A 210 6.02 22.92 -34.58
CA THR A 210 5.55 23.13 -35.95
C THR A 210 4.92 24.52 -36.09
N SER A 211 4.81 25.03 -37.32
CA SER A 211 4.12 26.30 -37.60
C SER A 211 2.68 26.29 -37.11
N ASP A 212 2.02 25.13 -37.19
CA ASP A 212 0.61 24.97 -36.83
C ASP A 212 0.44 24.99 -35.31
N GLU A 213 1.32 24.31 -34.56
CA GLU A 213 1.33 24.35 -33.10
C GLU A 213 1.62 25.74 -32.55
N GLN A 214 2.55 26.47 -33.19
CA GLN A 214 2.85 27.85 -32.81
C GLN A 214 1.64 28.76 -33.05
N ASN A 215 0.97 28.61 -34.20
CA ASN A 215 -0.23 29.37 -34.50
C ASN A 215 -1.39 29.05 -33.55
N GLU A 216 -1.61 27.77 -33.21
CA GLU A 216 -2.61 27.37 -32.21
C GLU A 216 -2.33 27.97 -30.83
N PHE A 217 -1.06 28.05 -30.44
CA PHE A 217 -0.64 28.70 -29.19
C PHE A 217 -0.90 30.22 -29.23
N ASP A 218 -0.49 30.89 -30.31
CA ASP A 218 -0.56 32.35 -30.43
C ASP A 218 -2.02 32.87 -30.49
N ILE A 219 -2.96 32.08 -31.01
CA ILE A 219 -4.38 32.47 -31.11
C ILE A 219 -5.24 32.02 -29.91
N ALA A 220 -4.65 31.32 -28.94
CA ALA A 220 -5.39 30.79 -27.80
C ALA A 220 -5.95 31.92 -26.92
N THR A 221 -7.27 32.01 -26.79
CA THR A 221 -7.96 33.01 -25.94
C THR A 221 -8.44 32.44 -24.60
N ILE A 222 -8.26 31.14 -24.41
CA ILE A 222 -8.70 30.39 -23.23
C ILE A 222 -7.50 29.63 -22.67
N CYS A 223 -7.28 29.75 -21.36
CA CYS A 223 -6.26 29.00 -20.67
C CYS A 223 -6.59 27.50 -20.69
N ASN A 224 -5.73 26.70 -21.31
CA ASN A 224 -5.91 25.25 -21.37
C ASN A 224 -5.68 24.54 -20.01
N ILE A 225 -5.27 25.29 -18.97
CA ILE A 225 -5.10 24.78 -17.60
C ILE A 225 -6.35 25.00 -16.75
N CYS A 226 -6.92 26.20 -16.77
CA CYS A 226 -8.01 26.59 -15.87
C CYS A 226 -9.34 26.88 -16.58
N GLU A 227 -9.38 26.80 -17.92
CA GLU A 227 -10.57 26.98 -18.77
C GLU A 227 -11.21 28.37 -18.70
N LYS A 228 -10.49 29.34 -18.13
CA LYS A 228 -10.91 30.74 -18.12
C LYS A 228 -10.32 31.45 -19.33
N SER A 229 -11.06 32.43 -19.84
CA SER A 229 -10.53 33.37 -20.82
C SER A 229 -9.32 34.11 -20.25
N PHE A 230 -8.32 34.35 -21.08
CA PHE A 230 -7.24 35.26 -20.71
C PHE A 230 -7.80 36.68 -20.54
N SER A 231 -7.42 37.33 -19.45
CA SER A 231 -7.70 38.74 -19.17
C SER A 231 -6.57 39.62 -19.72
N GLY A 232 -6.80 40.93 -19.83
CA GLY A 232 -5.77 41.86 -20.31
C GLY A 232 -4.52 41.97 -19.41
N GLU A 233 -4.53 41.35 -18.24
CA GLU A 233 -3.39 41.23 -17.32
C GLU A 233 -2.61 39.92 -17.50
N ASP A 234 -3.10 38.97 -18.33
CA ASP A 234 -2.50 37.65 -18.56
C ASP A 234 -1.55 37.62 -19.78
N ILE A 235 -1.23 38.78 -20.38
CA ILE A 235 -0.34 38.95 -21.56
C ILE A 235 1.01 39.51 -21.13
#